data_AF-A0A023JAZ0-F1
#
_entry.id   AF-A0A023JAZ0-F1
#
_cell.length_a   1.000
_cell.length_b   1.000
_cell.length_c   1.000
_cell.angle_alpha   90.00
_cell.angle_beta   90.00
_cell.angle_gamma   90.00
#
_symmetry.space_group_name_H-M   'P 1'
#
loop_
_entity.id
_entity.type
_entity.pdbx_description
1 polymer ?
#
loop_
_entity_poly.entity_id
_entity_poly.type
_entity_poly.pdbx_seq_one_letter_code
_entity_poly.pdbx_strand_id
1 'polypeptide(L)'
;GYLKKAYELSVLCDAEVALIIFSNRGKLYEFCSSSSITKTLERYQKCSYSSLESNRPAHEIQSSYQEYLKLKARVEVLQRSQRNLLGEDLGPLNTKELDELENQLENSLRQIRSTKTQYMLDQLAELQNREKHLIEANKALRKKPHSPVSLVHPSRPWENPSLEENVSLFP
;
A
#
# COMPACT_ATOMS: atom_id res chain seq x y z
N GLY A 1 3.24 -28.46 -8.25
CA GLY A 1 2.16 -27.87 -7.43
C GLY A 1 1.86 -28.76 -6.24
N TYR A 2 1.30 -28.21 -5.15
CA TYR A 2 1.00 -28.95 -3.91
C TYR A 2 0.08 -30.16 -4.14
N LEU A 3 -0.97 -30.01 -4.96
CA LEU A 3 -1.88 -31.11 -5.32
C LEU A 3 -1.15 -32.27 -6.00
N LYS A 4 -0.23 -31.97 -6.93
CA LYS A 4 0.59 -32.98 -7.61
C LYS A 4 1.48 -33.74 -6.62
N LYS A 5 2.12 -33.03 -5.69
CA LYS A 5 2.96 -33.64 -4.66
C LYS A 5 2.14 -34.51 -3.71
N ALA A 6 0.95 -34.06 -3.31
CA ALA A 6 0.04 -34.84 -2.46
C ALA A 6 -0.39 -36.14 -3.14
N TYR A 7 -0.68 -36.09 -4.45
CA TYR A 7 -0.96 -37.27 -5.26
C TYR A 7 0.25 -38.21 -5.36
N GLU A 8 1.43 -37.69 -5.73
CA GLU A 8 2.66 -38.49 -5.83
C GLU A 8 2.98 -39.19 -4.50
N LEU A 9 2.86 -38.48 -3.37
CA LEU A 9 3.04 -39.06 -2.04
C LEU A 9 2.02 -40.16 -1.74
N SER A 10 0.75 -39.95 -2.07
CA SER A 10 -0.29 -40.97 -1.83
C SER A 10 0.00 -42.27 -2.58
N VAL A 11 0.49 -42.18 -3.81
CA VAL A 11 0.78 -43.35 -4.66
C VAL A 11 2.10 -44.01 -4.27
N LEU A 12 3.17 -43.24 -4.05
CA LEU A 12 4.50 -43.79 -3.75
C LEU A 12 4.60 -44.45 -2.38
N CYS A 13 3.83 -43.95 -1.41
CA CYS A 13 3.89 -44.43 -0.03
C CYS A 13 2.67 -45.26 0.39
N ASP A 14 1.73 -45.53 -0.52
CA ASP A 14 0.41 -46.12 -0.22
C ASP A 14 -0.26 -45.44 1.00
N ALA A 15 -0.23 -44.11 0.97
CA ALA A 15 -0.66 -43.27 2.09
C ALA A 15 -1.98 -42.56 1.77
N GLU A 16 -2.88 -42.51 2.76
CA GLU A 16 -4.06 -41.67 2.66
C GLU A 16 -3.71 -40.21 2.93
N VAL A 17 -3.92 -39.35 1.95
CA VAL A 17 -3.56 -37.93 1.98
C VAL A 17 -4.80 -37.10 1.68
N ALA A 18 -5.13 -36.18 2.58
CA ALA A 18 -6.10 -35.12 2.34
C ALA A 18 -5.39 -33.75 2.43
N LEU A 19 -5.69 -32.86 1.49
CA LEU A 19 -5.15 -31.51 1.42
C LEU A 19 -6.30 -30.52 1.28
N ILE A 20 -6.37 -29.55 2.19
CA ILE A 20 -7.38 -28.50 2.22
C ILE A 20 -6.66 -27.15 2.10
N ILE A 21 -7.04 -26.33 1.11
CA ILE A 21 -6.45 -25.02 0.86
C ILE A 21 -7.56 -23.97 0.84
N PHE A 22 -7.48 -22.99 1.74
CA PHE A 22 -8.32 -21.80 1.69
C PHE A 22 -7.53 -20.63 1.07
N SER A 23 -8.05 -20.05 0.00
CA SER A 23 -7.50 -18.80 -0.52
C SER A 23 -7.83 -17.63 0.40
N ASN A 24 -7.08 -16.52 0.26
CA ASN A 24 -7.39 -15.25 0.93
C ASN A 24 -8.79 -14.69 0.59
N ARG A 25 -9.40 -15.14 -0.52
CA ARG A 25 -10.78 -14.80 -0.93
C ARG A 25 -11.83 -15.80 -0.42
N GLY A 26 -11.44 -16.73 0.44
CA GLY A 26 -12.35 -17.73 1.01
C GLY A 26 -12.71 -18.90 0.08
N LYS A 27 -12.14 -18.99 -1.13
CA LYS A 27 -12.32 -20.17 -1.99
C LYS A 27 -11.62 -21.38 -1.38
N LEU A 28 -12.35 -22.49 -1.27
CA LEU A 28 -11.88 -23.80 -0.85
C LEU A 28 -11.40 -24.60 -2.06
N TYR A 29 -10.19 -25.15 -1.97
CA TYR A 29 -9.66 -26.15 -2.89
C TYR A 29 -9.27 -27.38 -2.08
N GLU A 30 -9.71 -28.55 -2.52
CA GLU A 30 -9.48 -29.80 -1.80
C GLU A 30 -8.94 -30.89 -2.71
N PHE A 31 -8.14 -31.78 -2.10
CA PHE A 31 -7.69 -33.02 -2.68
C PHE A 31 -7.77 -34.11 -1.63
N CYS A 32 -8.21 -35.30 -2.05
CA CYS A 32 -8.22 -36.49 -1.22
C CYS A 32 -7.77 -37.66 -2.09
N SER A 33 -6.83 -38.45 -1.60
CA SER A 33 -6.45 -39.70 -2.30
C SER A 33 -7.49 -40.82 -2.10
N SER A 34 -8.39 -40.67 -1.12
CA SER A 34 -9.51 -41.59 -0.88
C SER A 34 -10.82 -41.10 -1.53
N SER A 35 -11.87 -41.93 -1.45
CA SER A 35 -13.17 -41.62 -2.05
C SER A 35 -13.90 -40.43 -1.40
N SER A 36 -13.48 -39.98 -0.20
CA SER A 36 -14.16 -38.91 0.53
C SER A 36 -13.24 -38.28 1.56
N ILE A 37 -13.05 -36.96 1.43
CA ILE A 37 -12.33 -36.17 2.42
C ILE A 37 -12.98 -36.22 3.81
N THR A 38 -14.31 -36.36 3.87
CA THR A 38 -15.07 -36.51 5.12
C THR A 38 -14.65 -37.76 5.88
N LYS A 39 -14.49 -38.90 5.20
CA LYS A 39 -14.01 -40.15 5.82
C LYS A 39 -12.58 -40.02 6.33
N THR A 40 -11.72 -39.32 5.58
CA THR A 40 -10.35 -39.04 6.01
C THR A 40 -10.34 -38.14 7.25
N LEU A 41 -11.21 -37.13 7.32
CA LEU A 41 -11.37 -36.25 8.47
C LEU A 41 -11.93 -36.99 9.70
N GLU A 42 -12.93 -37.85 9.54
CA GLU A 42 -13.47 -38.69 10.62
C GLU A 42 -12.39 -39.60 11.22
N ARG A 43 -11.56 -40.22 10.35
CA ARG A 43 -10.46 -41.08 10.79
C ARG A 43 -9.36 -40.27 11.47
N TYR A 44 -9.02 -39.10 10.94
CA TYR A 44 -8.10 -38.17 11.57
C TYR A 44 -8.60 -37.77 12.96
N GLN A 45 -9.88 -37.42 13.10
CA GLN A 45 -10.48 -37.09 14.38
C GLN A 45 -10.40 -38.29 15.34
N LYS A 46 -10.80 -39.49 14.92
CA LYS A 46 -10.72 -40.68 15.76
C LYS A 46 -9.28 -40.95 16.24
N CYS A 47 -8.29 -40.88 15.36
CA CYS A 47 -6.88 -41.14 15.71
C CYS A 47 -6.24 -40.01 16.52
N SER A 48 -6.54 -38.76 16.18
CA SER A 48 -5.98 -37.58 16.85
C SER A 48 -6.60 -37.37 18.23
N TYR A 49 -7.92 -37.51 18.38
CA TYR A 49 -8.60 -37.28 19.67
C TYR A 49 -8.35 -38.40 20.68
N SER A 50 -8.19 -39.66 20.26
CA SER A 50 -7.78 -40.75 21.17
C SER A 50 -6.41 -40.51 21.82
N SER A 51 -5.53 -39.73 21.18
CA SER A 51 -4.22 -39.36 21.72
C SER A 51 -4.21 -38.02 22.47
N LEU A 52 -5.26 -37.18 22.31
CA LEU A 52 -5.29 -35.79 22.79
C LEU A 52 -5.98 -35.59 24.15
N GLU A 53 -6.68 -36.60 24.68
CA GLU A 53 -7.16 -36.57 26.08
C GLU A 53 -6.01 -36.38 27.09
N SER A 54 -4.75 -36.61 26.68
CA SER A 54 -3.60 -36.36 27.54
C SER A 54 -3.02 -34.94 27.47
N ASN A 55 -3.34 -34.07 26.50
CA ASN A 55 -2.59 -32.80 26.33
C ASN A 55 -3.28 -31.58 25.69
N ARG A 56 -4.57 -31.59 25.32
CA ARG A 56 -5.27 -30.32 24.98
C ARG A 56 -6.77 -30.37 25.28
N PRO A 57 -7.29 -29.57 26.22
CA PRO A 57 -8.68 -29.70 26.65
C PRO A 57 -9.62 -29.22 25.54
N ALA A 58 -10.66 -30.01 25.24
CA ALA A 58 -11.75 -29.67 24.31
C ALA A 58 -12.34 -28.26 24.55
N HIS A 59 -12.20 -27.75 25.77
CA HIS A 59 -12.52 -26.40 26.22
C HIS A 59 -11.86 -25.28 25.37
N GLU A 60 -10.60 -25.43 24.94
CA GLU A 60 -9.90 -24.39 24.16
C GLU A 60 -10.46 -24.25 22.74
N ILE A 61 -10.80 -25.38 22.10
CA ILE A 61 -11.39 -25.40 20.75
C ILE A 61 -12.79 -24.77 20.80
N GLN A 62 -13.57 -25.08 21.84
CA GLN A 62 -14.89 -24.50 22.05
C GLN A 62 -14.80 -22.99 22.33
N SER A 63 -13.82 -22.55 23.13
CA SER A 63 -13.57 -21.12 23.39
C SER A 63 -13.18 -20.36 22.12
N SER A 64 -12.25 -20.91 21.33
CA SER A 64 -11.81 -20.31 20.07
C SER A 64 -12.96 -20.17 19.06
N TYR A 65 -13.84 -21.17 18.98
CA TYR A 65 -15.02 -21.10 18.11
C TYR A 65 -16.01 -20.02 18.56
N GLN A 66 -16.21 -19.85 19.87
CA GLN A 66 -17.05 -18.79 20.42
C GLN A 66 -16.49 -17.38 20.11
N GLU A 67 -15.17 -17.20 20.22
CA GLU A 67 -14.51 -15.97 19.83
C GLU A 67 -14.64 -15.68 18.34
N TYR A 68 -14.49 -16.70 17.50
CA TYR A 68 -14.73 -16.61 16.06
C TYR A 68 -16.17 -16.15 15.76
N LEU A 69 -17.18 -16.74 16.41
CA LEU A 69 -18.58 -16.34 16.22
C LEU A 69 -18.82 -14.88 16.61
N LYS A 70 -18.24 -14.44 17.72
CA LYS A 70 -18.31 -13.02 18.15
C LYS A 70 -17.67 -12.10 17.12
N LEU A 71 -16.50 -12.47 16.60
CA LEU A 71 -15.80 -11.69 15.57
C LEU A 71 -16.59 -11.65 14.27
N LYS A 72 -17.13 -12.80 13.82
CA LYS A 72 -17.96 -12.91 12.63
C LYS A 72 -19.17 -11.98 12.71
N ALA A 73 -19.89 -11.99 13.83
CA ALA A 73 -21.03 -11.09 14.04
C ALA A 73 -20.62 -9.62 13.96
N ARG A 74 -19.47 -9.23 14.53
CA ARG A 74 -18.94 -7.86 14.41
C ARG A 74 -18.63 -7.49 12.96
N VAL A 75 -18.00 -8.39 12.21
CA VAL A 75 -17.69 -8.17 10.79
C VAL A 75 -18.97 -7.97 9.97
N GLU A 76 -20.00 -8.78 10.20
CA GLU A 76 -21.28 -8.66 9.50
C GLU A 76 -21.97 -7.32 9.80
N VAL A 77 -21.92 -6.85 11.05
CA VAL A 77 -22.45 -5.53 11.43
C VAL A 77 -21.67 -4.41 10.75
N LEU A 78 -20.34 -4.46 10.74
CA LEU A 78 -19.49 -3.47 10.09
C LEU A 78 -19.70 -3.43 8.57
N GLN A 79 -19.79 -4.60 7.93
CA GLN A 79 -20.07 -4.70 6.49
C GLN A 79 -21.46 -4.17 6.14
N ARG A 80 -22.47 -4.42 6.98
CA ARG A 80 -23.80 -3.82 6.80
C ARG A 80 -23.75 -2.31 6.95
N SER A 81 -23.10 -1.80 8.00
CA SER A 81 -22.92 -0.36 8.21
C SER A 81 -22.20 0.32 7.03
N GLN A 82 -21.16 -0.31 6.49
CA GLN A 82 -20.46 0.19 5.30
C GLN A 82 -21.39 0.30 4.09
N ARG A 83 -22.19 -0.73 3.80
CA ARG A 83 -23.18 -0.69 2.71
C ARG A 83 -24.19 0.42 2.90
N ASN A 84 -24.72 0.58 4.11
CA ASN A 84 -25.65 1.67 4.42
C ASN A 84 -25.00 3.05 4.16
N LEU A 85 -23.75 3.26 4.60
CA LEU A 85 -22.99 4.50 4.34
C LEU A 85 -22.75 4.76 2.85
N LEU A 86 -22.74 3.72 2.01
CA LEU A 86 -22.66 3.80 0.56
C LEU A 86 -24.04 3.98 -0.12
N GLY A 87 -25.12 4.02 0.66
CA GLY A 87 -26.49 4.12 0.16
C GLY A 87 -27.08 2.78 -0.31
N GLU A 88 -26.45 1.66 0.04
CA GLU A 88 -26.90 0.31 -0.28
C GLU A 88 -27.69 -0.31 0.88
N ASP A 89 -28.58 -1.26 0.57
CA ASP A 89 -29.33 -2.07 1.56
C ASP A 89 -30.05 -1.27 2.66
N LEU A 90 -30.63 -0.12 2.30
CA LEU A 90 -31.30 0.79 3.23
C LEU A 90 -32.70 0.32 3.68
N GLY A 91 -33.31 -0.63 2.98
CA GLY A 91 -34.67 -1.10 3.24
C GLY A 91 -34.98 -1.57 4.67
N PRO A 92 -34.03 -2.21 5.41
CA PRO A 92 -34.24 -2.60 6.80
C PRO A 92 -34.19 -1.45 7.82
N LEU A 93 -33.75 -0.25 7.43
CA LEU A 93 -33.63 0.89 8.34
C LEU A 93 -34.99 1.59 8.49
N ASN A 94 -35.31 2.00 9.70
CA ASN A 94 -36.46 2.87 9.94
C ASN A 94 -36.11 4.35 9.65
N THR A 95 -37.12 5.22 9.69
CA THR A 95 -36.94 6.65 9.36
C THR A 95 -35.95 7.35 10.28
N LYS A 96 -35.93 7.04 11.58
CA LYS A 96 -34.97 7.65 12.52
C LYS A 96 -33.53 7.22 12.22
N GLU A 97 -33.34 5.95 11.89
CA GLU A 97 -32.02 5.43 11.53
C GLU A 97 -31.52 6.02 10.20
N LEU A 98 -32.42 6.27 9.25
CA LEU A 98 -32.12 6.97 8.00
C LEU A 98 -31.76 8.43 8.24
N ASP A 99 -32.52 9.15 9.06
CA ASP A 99 -32.23 10.54 9.43
C ASP A 99 -30.85 10.65 10.10
N GLU A 100 -30.51 9.72 11.01
CA GLU A 100 -29.21 9.70 11.69
C GLU A 100 -28.06 9.40 10.71
N LEU A 101 -28.27 8.47 9.78
CA LEU A 101 -27.30 8.15 8.73
C LEU A 101 -27.05 9.33 7.79
N GLU A 102 -28.12 10.03 7.37
CA GLU A 102 -28.03 11.23 6.53
C GLU A 102 -27.25 12.34 7.24
N ASN A 103 -27.60 12.63 8.49
CA ASN A 103 -26.89 13.61 9.31
C ASN A 103 -25.41 13.26 9.49
N GLN A 104 -25.08 11.98 9.69
CA GLN A 104 -23.70 11.53 9.81
C GLN A 104 -22.92 11.77 8.51
N LEU A 105 -23.51 11.44 7.36
CA LEU A 105 -22.91 11.63 6.04
C LEU A 105 -22.73 13.12 5.71
N GLU A 106 -23.74 13.95 5.96
CA GLU A 106 -23.68 15.39 5.70
C GLU A 106 -22.58 16.06 6.54
N ASN A 107 -22.54 15.76 7.84
CA ASN A 107 -21.50 16.30 8.74
C ASN A 107 -20.10 15.89 8.30
N SER A 108 -19.91 14.61 7.98
CA SER A 108 -18.61 14.09 7.53
C SER A 108 -18.19 14.72 6.19
N LEU A 109 -19.12 14.85 5.24
CA LEU A 109 -18.87 15.49 3.94
C LEU A 109 -18.52 16.96 4.10
N ARG A 110 -19.20 17.69 4.98
CA ARG A 110 -18.89 19.08 5.31
C ARG A 110 -17.47 19.21 5.86
N GLN A 111 -17.07 18.35 6.80
CA GLN A 111 -15.71 18.34 7.34
C GLN A 111 -14.67 18.06 6.26
N ILE A 112 -14.86 17.01 5.46
CA ILE A 112 -13.94 16.65 4.36
C ILE A 112 -13.77 17.81 3.38
N ARG A 113 -14.88 18.44 2.97
CA ARG A 113 -14.84 19.61 2.07
C ARG A 113 -14.09 20.78 2.69
N SER A 114 -14.36 21.09 3.96
CA SER A 114 -13.67 22.16 4.68
C SER A 114 -12.16 21.92 4.75
N THR A 115 -11.74 20.74 5.19
CA THR A 115 -10.32 20.38 5.27
C THR A 115 -9.64 20.41 3.91
N LYS A 116 -10.29 19.90 2.86
CA LYS A 116 -9.75 19.93 1.50
C LYS A 116 -9.60 21.35 0.98
N THR A 117 -10.59 22.21 1.22
CA THR A 117 -10.53 23.62 0.84
C THR A 117 -9.40 24.34 1.56
N GLN A 118 -9.29 24.15 2.88
CA GLN A 118 -8.21 24.77 3.67
C GLN A 118 -6.83 24.36 3.15
N TYR A 119 -6.62 23.06 2.92
CA TYR A 119 -5.37 22.54 2.37
C TYR A 119 -5.03 23.15 0.99
N MET A 120 -6.03 23.33 0.12
CA MET A 120 -5.81 23.98 -1.19
C MET A 120 -5.45 25.46 -1.05
N LEU A 121 -6.07 26.18 -0.10
CA LEU A 121 -5.76 27.57 0.18
C LEU A 121 -4.33 27.72 0.74
N ASP A 122 -3.93 26.84 1.65
CA ASP A 122 -2.58 26.85 2.22
C ASP A 122 -1.52 26.62 1.14
N GLN A 123 -1.73 25.65 0.25
CA GLN A 123 -0.84 25.41 -0.89
C GLN A 123 -0.79 26.61 -1.85
N LEU A 124 -1.93 27.25 -2.11
CA LEU A 124 -1.97 28.44 -2.97
C LEU A 124 -1.14 29.57 -2.36
N ALA A 125 -1.28 29.82 -1.05
CA ALA A 125 -0.52 30.84 -0.35
C ALA A 125 0.99 30.55 -0.36
N GLU A 126 1.38 29.29 -0.16
CA GLU A 126 2.78 28.87 -0.24
C GLU A 126 3.38 29.14 -1.62
N LEU A 127 2.66 28.74 -2.68
CA LEU A 127 3.10 28.92 -4.06
C LEU A 127 3.21 30.41 -4.44
N GLN A 128 2.23 31.23 -4.05
CA GLN A 128 2.27 32.68 -4.28
C GLN A 128 3.45 33.34 -3.55
N ASN A 129 3.74 32.90 -2.33
CA ASN A 129 4.91 33.40 -1.60
C ASN A 129 6.21 33.00 -2.32
N ARG A 130 6.31 31.75 -2.77
CA ARG A 130 7.48 31.26 -3.53
C ARG A 130 7.66 32.01 -4.85
N GLU A 131 6.59 32.26 -5.58
CA GLU A 131 6.60 33.06 -6.81
C GLU A 131 7.20 34.46 -6.53
N LYS A 132 6.71 35.14 -5.50
CA LYS A 132 7.21 36.47 -5.11
C LYS A 132 8.73 36.44 -4.82
N HIS A 133 9.19 35.47 -4.04
CA HIS A 133 10.61 35.31 -3.74
C HIS A 133 11.45 35.08 -5.00
N LEU A 134 10.96 34.25 -5.93
CA LEU A 134 11.64 33.99 -7.21
C LEU A 134 11.68 35.23 -8.11
N ILE A 135 10.62 36.03 -8.13
CA ILE A 135 10.58 37.30 -8.87
C ILE A 135 11.63 38.27 -8.31
N GLU A 136 11.69 38.42 -6.98
CA GLU A 136 12.66 39.30 -6.31
C GLU A 136 14.10 38.85 -6.54
N ALA A 137 14.38 37.55 -6.41
CA ALA A 137 15.70 36.97 -6.68
C ALA A 137 16.12 37.17 -8.15
N ASN A 138 15.22 36.92 -9.11
CA ASN A 138 15.50 37.14 -10.53
C ASN A 138 15.76 38.62 -10.84
N LYS A 139 15.00 39.54 -10.23
CA LYS A 139 15.23 40.98 -10.36
C LYS A 139 16.60 41.37 -9.83
N ALA A 140 17.03 40.81 -8.71
CA ALA A 140 18.37 41.05 -8.15
C ALA A 140 19.49 40.50 -9.06
N LEU A 141 19.30 39.30 -9.62
CA LEU A 141 20.25 38.69 -10.56
C LEU A 141 20.39 39.51 -11.85
N ARG A 142 19.28 39.98 -12.43
CA ARG A 142 19.32 40.83 -13.64
C ARG A 142 20.02 42.16 -13.44
N LYS A 143 20.09 42.66 -12.20
CA LYS A 143 20.82 43.89 -11.84
C LYS A 143 22.31 43.64 -11.64
N LYS A 144 22.76 42.39 -11.49
CA LYS A 144 24.20 42.09 -11.47
C LYS A 144 24.72 42.19 -12.91
N PRO A 145 25.69 43.07 -13.21
CA PRO A 145 26.32 43.06 -14.52
C PRO A 145 27.04 41.71 -14.70
N HIS A 146 27.07 41.21 -15.95
CA HIS A 146 28.03 40.17 -16.32
C HIS A 146 29.41 40.64 -15.87
N SER A 147 29.99 40.02 -14.85
CA SER A 147 31.43 40.10 -14.65
C SER A 147 32.03 39.53 -15.92
N PRO A 148 32.83 40.27 -16.71
CA PRO A 148 33.70 39.59 -17.65
C PRO A 148 34.54 38.63 -16.80
N VAL A 149 34.56 37.35 -17.20
CA VAL A 149 35.54 36.41 -16.68
C VAL A 149 36.88 37.05 -17.00
N SER A 150 37.57 37.57 -15.98
CA SER A 150 38.96 37.96 -16.11
C SER A 150 39.73 36.69 -16.42
N LEU A 151 39.90 36.40 -17.71
CA LEU A 151 40.95 35.52 -18.20
C LEU A 151 42.27 36.20 -17.86
N VAL A 152 42.71 36.02 -16.61
CA VAL A 152 44.10 36.23 -16.24
C VAL A 152 44.87 35.13 -16.94
N HIS A 153 45.36 35.43 -18.15
CA HIS A 153 46.46 34.68 -18.74
C HIS A 153 47.67 34.90 -17.82
N PRO A 154 48.26 33.85 -17.22
CA PRO A 154 49.54 34.01 -16.56
C PRO A 154 50.58 34.28 -17.64
N SER A 155 51.13 35.50 -17.65
CA SER A 155 52.24 35.88 -18.52
C SER A 155 53.40 34.90 -18.34
N ARG A 156 53.83 34.25 -19.43
CA ARG A 156 55.02 33.39 -19.42
C ARG A 156 56.29 34.26 -19.37
N PRO A 157 57.21 34.01 -18.41
CA PRO A 157 58.44 34.78 -18.30
C PRO A 157 59.58 34.04 -19.02
N TRP A 158 59.75 34.21 -20.34
CA TRP A 158 61.04 33.91 -21.00
C TRP A 158 61.23 34.43 -22.43
N GLU A 159 60.34 35.24 -23.01
CA GLU A 159 60.62 35.79 -24.33
C GLU A 159 61.23 37.18 -24.23
N ASN A 160 62.56 37.22 -24.30
CA ASN A 160 63.38 38.40 -24.54
C ASN A 160 64.62 37.98 -25.34
N PRO A 161 65.25 38.89 -26.09
CA PRO A 161 65.01 39.07 -27.52
C PRO A 161 66.28 38.73 -28.33
N SER A 162 66.15 38.40 -29.62
CA SER A 162 67.32 38.31 -30.52
C SER A 162 66.95 38.43 -32.00
N LEU A 163 67.50 39.49 -32.61
CA LEU A 163 68.03 39.59 -33.99
C LEU A 163 66.99 39.55 -35.13
N GLU A 164 66.68 40.72 -35.69
CA GLU A 164 67.28 41.28 -36.92
C GLU A 164 66.74 40.61 -38.19
N GLU A 165 65.96 41.36 -38.97
CA GLU A 165 66.32 41.63 -40.37
C GLU A 165 65.55 42.82 -40.92
N ASN A 166 66.32 43.82 -41.35
CA ASN A 166 65.94 44.91 -42.23
C ASN A 166 65.45 44.35 -43.57
N VAL A 167 64.31 44.82 -44.08
CA VAL A 167 64.19 45.17 -45.50
C VAL A 167 63.33 46.43 -45.65
N SER A 168 64.02 47.50 -46.04
CA SER A 168 63.50 48.80 -46.44
C SER A 168 62.86 48.78 -47.84
N LEU A 169 61.92 49.71 -48.00
CA LEU A 169 61.34 50.32 -49.22
C LEU A 169 61.95 49.99 -50.60
N PHE A 170 61.02 49.77 -51.54
CA PHE A 170 61.02 50.04 -53.00
C PHE A 170 61.90 51.21 -53.51
N PRO A 171 62.12 51.35 -54.84
CA PRO A 171 61.92 50.41 -55.95
C PRO A 171 63.23 50.01 -56.68
#